data_AF-A0A5C7SLQ7-F1
#
_entry.id   AF-A0A5C7SLQ7-F1
#
_cell.length_a   1.000
_cell.length_b   1.000
_cell.length_c   1.000
_cell.angle_alpha   90.00
_cell.angle_beta   90.00
_cell.angle_gamma   90.00
#
_symmetry.space_group_name_H-M   'P 1'
#
loop_
_entity.id
_entity.type
_entity.pdbx_description
1 polymer ?
#
loop_
_entity_poly.entity_id
_entity_poly.type
_entity_poly.pdbx_seq_one_letter_code
_entity_poly.pdbx_strand_id
1 'polypeptide(L)' 'PSYSPELNPEERLNADLKQAMGKRVPVRTKAKLRDAANEHMAMLEKSPERVMSYFQDPRVKYAAG' A
#
# COMPACT_ATOMS: atom_id res chain seq x y z
N PRO A 1 15.74 2.81 -18.11
CA PRO A 1 14.79 1.81 -17.58
C PRO A 1 13.40 2.42 -17.47
N SER A 2 12.44 1.90 -18.25
CA SER A 2 11.05 2.33 -18.13
C SER A 2 10.52 1.77 -16.81
N TYR A 3 10.30 2.65 -15.83
CA TYR A 3 9.63 2.29 -14.59
C TYR A 3 8.24 1.75 -14.95
N SER A 4 8.07 0.43 -14.93
CA SER A 4 6.76 -0.20 -15.06
C SER A 4 6.02 0.00 -13.73
N PRO A 5 5.10 0.99 -13.63
CA PRO A 5 4.49 1.34 -12.35
C PRO A 5 3.58 0.22 -11.83
N GLU A 6 3.06 -0.60 -12.73
CA GLU A 6 2.16 -1.71 -12.43
C GLU A 6 2.81 -2.88 -11.67
N LEU A 7 4.13 -2.83 -11.48
CA LEU A 7 4.94 -3.90 -10.91
C LEU A 7 5.77 -3.42 -9.71
N ASN A 8 5.38 -2.33 -9.06
CA ASN A 8 6.07 -1.87 -7.86
C ASN A 8 5.22 -2.16 -6.58
N PRO A 9 5.79 -2.77 -5.52
CA PRO A 9 5.14 -2.92 -4.21
C PRO A 9 4.52 -1.62 -3.69
N GLU A 10 5.11 -0.47 -4.01
CA GLU A 10 4.58 0.85 -3.64
C GLU A 10 3.21 1.14 -4.28
N GLU A 11 3.00 0.74 -5.53
CA GLU A 11 1.73 0.96 -6.24
C GLU A 11 0.66 0.01 -5.71
N ARG A 12 1.04 -1.23 -5.32
CA ARG A 12 0.13 -2.15 -4.61
C ARG A 12 -0.27 -1.61 -3.25
N LEU A 13 0.67 -1.08 -2.48
CA LEU A 13 0.40 -0.44 -1.20
C LEU A 13 -0.54 0.76 -1.38
N ASN A 14 -0.27 1.61 -2.38
CA ASN A 14 -1.11 2.76 -2.72
C ASN A 14 -2.53 2.34 -3.12
N ALA A 15 -2.67 1.24 -3.87
CA ALA A 15 -3.97 0.72 -4.27
C ALA A 15 -4.78 0.18 -3.07
N ASP A 16 -4.14 -0.58 -2.17
CA ASP A 16 -4.78 -1.10 -0.94
C ASP A 16 -5.22 0.06 -0.04
N LEU A 17 -4.36 1.06 0.14
CA LEU A 17 -4.66 2.27 0.89
C LEU A 17 -5.84 3.05 0.28
N LYS A 18 -5.83 3.30 -1.04
CA LYS A 18 -6.93 3.99 -1.75
C LYS A 18 -8.25 3.22 -1.59
N GLN A 19 -8.23 1.89 -1.67
CA GLN A 19 -9.42 1.06 -1.49
C GLN A 19 -9.94 1.11 -0.04
N ALA A 20 -9.05 1.00 0.95
CA ALA A 20 -9.40 1.09 2.36
C ALA A 20 -10.01 2.46 2.70
N MET A 21 -9.42 3.54 2.20
CA MET A 21 -9.91 4.90 2.38
C MET A 21 -11.26 5.11 1.68
N GLY A 22 -11.46 4.55 0.48
CA GLY A 22 -12.72 4.61 -0.26
C GLY A 22 -13.89 3.91 0.45
N LYS A 23 -13.62 2.87 1.24
CA LYS A 23 -14.63 2.14 2.03
C LYS A 23 -14.94 2.78 3.38
N ARG A 24 -13.96 3.42 4.03
CA ARG A 24 -14.05 3.85 5.44
C ARG A 24 -14.45 5.31 5.66
N VAL A 25 -14.23 6.20 4.69
CA VAL A 25 -14.31 7.65 4.95
C VAL A 25 -15.52 8.27 4.23
N PRO A 26 -16.70 8.34 4.89
CA PRO A 26 -17.89 8.98 4.32
C PRO A 26 -17.76 10.51 4.24
N VAL A 27 -16.82 11.11 4.97
CA VAL A 27 -16.52 12.54 4.89
C VAL A 27 -15.01 12.68 4.73
N ARG A 28 -14.56 12.91 3.49
CA ARG A 28 -13.15 12.96 3.04
C ARG A 28 -12.37 14.16 3.64
N THR A 29 -12.44 14.37 4.94
CA THR A 29 -11.69 15.42 5.61
C THR A 29 -10.22 15.00 5.74
N LYS A 30 -9.31 15.96 5.60
CA LYS A 30 -7.86 15.71 5.65
C LYS A 30 -7.43 14.99 6.93
N ALA A 31 -8.05 15.31 8.07
CA ALA A 31 -7.78 14.66 9.35
C ALA A 31 -8.17 13.16 9.34
N LYS A 32 -9.40 12.83 8.92
CA LYS A 32 -9.86 11.44 8.86
C LYS A 32 -9.08 10.59 7.86
N LEU A 33 -8.65 11.19 6.74
CA LEU A 33 -7.79 10.51 5.77
C LEU A 33 -6.41 10.19 6.37
N ARG A 34 -5.84 11.12 7.15
CA ARG A 34 -4.56 10.90 7.85
C ARG A 34 -4.69 9.82 8.92
N ASP A 35 -5.74 9.85 9.73
CA ASP A 35 -5.95 8.85 10.79
C ASP A 35 -6.16 7.45 10.20
N ALA A 36 -6.96 7.33 9.14
CA ALA A 36 -7.17 6.07 8.44
C ALA A 36 -5.87 5.54 7.79
N ALA A 37 -5.05 6.42 7.23
CA ALA A 37 -3.74 6.04 6.69
C ALA A 37 -2.79 5.55 7.79
N ASN A 38 -2.72 6.24 8.92
CA ASN A 38 -1.91 5.83 10.07
C ASN A 38 -2.37 4.48 10.63
N GLU A 39 -3.67 4.27 10.78
CA GLU A 39 -4.23 3.00 11.26
C GLU A 39 -3.92 1.86 10.29
N HIS A 40 -4.01 2.12 8.98
CA HIS A 40 -3.65 1.15 7.96
C HIS A 40 -2.16 0.80 8.00
N MET A 41 -1.25 1.77 8.12
CA MET A 41 0.19 1.53 8.25
C MET A 41 0.52 0.75 9.54
N ALA A 42 -0.11 1.09 10.66
CA ALA A 42 0.06 0.36 11.92
C ALA A 42 -0.47 -1.09 11.86
N MET A 43 -1.50 -1.37 11.05
CA MET A 43 -1.96 -2.73 10.77
C MET A 43 -0.91 -3.51 9.96
N LEU A 44 -0.29 -2.86 8.98
CA LEU A 44 0.75 -3.46 8.14
C LEU A 44 2.01 -3.77 8.93
N GLU A 45 2.43 -2.89 9.84
CA GLU A 45 3.55 -3.15 10.75
C GLU A 45 3.32 -4.41 11.61
N LYS A 46 2.08 -4.69 11.98
CA LYS A 46 1.69 -5.88 12.74
C LYS A 46 1.50 -7.13 11.87
N SER A 47 1.56 -6.99 10.55
CA SER A 47 1.27 -8.06 9.58
C SER A 47 2.43 -8.21 8.58
N PRO A 48 3.59 -8.72 9.02
CA PRO A 48 4.78 -8.83 8.17
C PRO A 48 4.53 -9.69 6.91
N GLU A 49 3.67 -10.70 6.98
CA GLU A 49 3.27 -11.51 5.82
C GLU A 49 2.56 -10.68 4.74
N ARG A 50 1.73 -9.71 5.16
CA ARG A 50 1.03 -8.82 4.22
C ARG A 50 1.99 -7.82 3.59
N VAL A 51 2.96 -7.32 4.36
CA VAL A 51 4.06 -6.52 3.81
C VAL A 51 4.84 -7.33 2.79
N MET A 52 5.25 -8.56 3.12
CA MET A 52 5.94 -9.46 2.20
C MET A 52 5.13 -9.75 0.92
N SER A 53 3.81 -9.88 1.02
CA SER A 53 2.94 -10.11 -0.15
C SER A 53 3.01 -8.99 -1.18
N TYR A 54 3.31 -7.75 -0.79
CA TYR A 54 3.51 -6.65 -1.74
C TYR A 54 4.80 -6.82 -2.56
N PHE A 55 5.82 -7.46 -1.98
CA PHE A 55 7.12 -7.74 -2.61
C PHE A 55 7.19 -9.10 -3.32
N GLN A 56 6.19 -9.97 -3.16
CA GLN A 56 6.19 -11.35 -3.67
C GLN A 56 5.63 -11.49 -5.10
N ASP A 57 5.34 -10.40 -5.81
CA ASP A 57 4.99 -10.55 -7.24
C ASP A 57 6.21 -11.09 -8.02
N PRO A 58 6.06 -12.15 -8.82
CA PRO A 58 7.17 -12.74 -9.58
C PRO A 58 7.87 -11.76 -10.54
N ARG A 59 7.26 -10.60 -10.83
CA ARG A 59 7.85 -9.51 -11.61
C ARG A 59 8.53 -8.42 -10.77
N VAL A 60 8.33 -8.39 -9.45
CA VAL A 60 9.07 -7.53 -8.51
C VAL A 60 10.21 -8.32 -7.86
N LYS A 61 10.95 -9.12 -8.64
CA LYS A 61 12.32 -9.41 -8.24
C LYS A 61 13.06 -8.09 -8.32
N TYR A 62 13.06 -7.40 -7.19
CA TYR A 62 13.86 -6.23 -6.90
C TYR A 62 15.17 -6.39 -7.65
N ALA A 63 15.42 -5.48 -8.59
CA ALA A 63 16.72 -5.35 -9.22
C ALA A 63 17.69 -4.86 -8.12
N ALA A 64 18.05 -5.76 -7.20
CA ALA A 64 19.28 -5.67 -6.44
C ALA A 64 20.39 -6.07 -7.42
N GLY A 65 20.80 -5.09 -8.21
CA GLY A 65 22.11 -5.01 -8.84
C GLY A 65 22.84 -3.83 -8.24
#